data_AF-A0A958BKA8-F1
#
_entry.id   AF-A0A958BKA8-F1
#
_cell.length_a   1.000
_cell.length_b   1.000
_cell.length_c   1.000
_cell.angle_alpha   90.00
_cell.angle_beta   90.00
_cell.angle_gamma   90.00
#
_symmetry.space_group_name_H-M   'P 1'
#
loop_
_entity.id
_entity.type
_entity.pdbx_description
1 polymer ?
#
loop_
_entity_poly.entity_id
_entity_poly.type
_entity_poly.pdbx_seq_one_letter_code
_entity_poly.pdbx_strand_id
1 'polypeptide(L)'
;MDEFSNNDESQHARDAWVKSLELEGKEELLFEIDMLLRGLDRFFNLDNLFFTNREEIIQRDFTDEMGIVTQLLKRLSSLTGKLLENSGPGDHHFQRFVETQVADDLVRDMLVEKSLNQDTPRQSLYLLHDGLSHVQVLTEALFHKERIAYNVFKAAGEIIRREILLNKYFNPLQQMAFSPTYDRIHNRIIRDI
;
A
#
# COMPACT_ATOMS: atom_id res chain seq x y z
N MET A 1 15.08 -14.30 -15.98
CA MET A 1 15.78 -14.90 -14.83
C MET A 1 16.16 -13.83 -13.80
N ASP A 2 16.21 -12.54 -14.18
CA ASP A 2 16.59 -11.43 -13.30
C ASP A 2 15.48 -10.88 -12.37
N GLU A 3 14.19 -10.95 -12.75
CA GLU A 3 13.09 -10.39 -11.91
C GLU A 3 12.93 -11.09 -10.55
N PHE A 4 13.14 -12.41 -10.49
CA PHE A 4 13.06 -13.17 -9.24
C PHE A 4 14.23 -12.82 -8.30
N SER A 5 15.43 -12.60 -8.83
CA SER A 5 16.60 -12.20 -8.04
C SER A 5 16.44 -10.80 -7.45
N ASN A 6 15.88 -9.86 -8.21
CA ASN A 6 15.62 -8.48 -7.74
C ASN A 6 14.54 -8.41 -6.65
N ASN A 7 13.54 -9.31 -6.69
CA ASN A 7 12.47 -9.35 -5.69
C ASN A 7 12.99 -9.84 -4.33
N ASP A 8 13.83 -10.89 -4.34
CA ASP A 8 14.44 -11.39 -3.11
C ASP A 8 15.36 -10.35 -2.48
N GLU A 9 16.16 -9.64 -3.27
CA GLU A 9 17.07 -8.59 -2.76
C GLU A 9 16.30 -7.41 -2.14
N SER A 10 15.19 -7.01 -2.77
CA SER A 10 14.30 -5.96 -2.25
C SER A 10 13.62 -6.38 -0.94
N GLN A 11 13.19 -7.63 -0.83
CA GLN A 11 12.61 -8.16 0.42
C GLN A 11 13.63 -8.22 1.56
N HIS A 12 14.84 -8.72 1.30
CA HIS A 12 15.89 -8.75 2.33
C HIS A 12 16.23 -7.35 2.84
N ALA A 13 16.34 -6.37 1.93
CA ALA A 13 16.57 -4.98 2.29
C ALA A 13 15.41 -4.37 3.07
N ARG A 14 14.15 -4.66 2.71
CA ARG A 14 12.97 -4.26 3.49
C ARG A 14 13.02 -4.83 4.90
N ASP A 15 13.25 -6.13 5.03
CA ASP A 15 13.22 -6.81 6.32
C ASP A 15 14.38 -6.36 7.22
N ALA A 16 15.57 -6.13 6.65
CA ALA A 16 16.70 -5.54 7.36
C ALA A 16 16.37 -4.12 7.85
N TRP A 17 15.73 -3.30 7.01
CA TRP A 17 15.30 -1.96 7.37
C TRP A 17 14.23 -1.98 8.47
N VAL A 18 13.20 -2.81 8.38
CA VAL A 18 12.19 -2.95 9.44
C VAL A 18 12.84 -3.41 10.74
N LYS A 19 13.76 -4.39 10.69
CA LYS A 19 14.52 -4.82 11.87
C LYS A 19 15.34 -3.69 12.51
N SER A 20 15.78 -2.69 11.75
CA SER A 20 16.52 -1.53 12.28
C SER A 20 15.63 -0.50 13.00
N LEU A 21 14.31 -0.51 12.80
CA LEU A 21 13.40 0.47 13.43
C LEU A 21 13.25 0.22 14.93
N GLU A 22 13.33 1.29 15.74
CA GLU A 22 13.07 1.23 17.19
C GLU A 22 11.56 1.32 17.48
N LEU A 23 10.77 0.45 16.86
CA LEU A 23 9.31 0.41 16.98
C LEU A 23 8.84 -0.96 17.49
N GLU A 24 8.10 -0.96 18.60
CA GLU A 24 7.45 -2.15 19.12
C GLU A 24 6.31 -2.61 18.18
N GLY A 25 6.16 -3.91 17.97
CA GLY A 25 5.10 -4.46 17.13
C GLY A 25 5.27 -4.21 15.62
N LYS A 26 6.47 -3.84 15.17
CA LYS A 26 6.75 -3.49 13.76
C LYS A 26 6.54 -4.64 12.77
N GLU A 27 6.69 -5.89 13.20
CA GLU A 27 6.43 -7.07 12.35
C GLU A 27 4.93 -7.25 12.13
N GLU A 28 4.12 -7.05 13.17
CA GLU A 28 2.66 -7.06 13.11
C GLU A 28 2.11 -5.90 12.28
N LEU A 29 2.70 -4.71 12.40
CA LEU A 29 2.36 -3.56 11.56
C LEU A 29 2.65 -3.84 10.09
N LEU A 30 3.83 -4.39 9.78
CA LEU A 30 4.21 -4.75 8.42
C LEU A 30 3.28 -5.83 7.86
N PHE A 31 2.95 -6.85 8.67
CA PHE A 31 1.99 -7.88 8.30
C PHE A 31 0.62 -7.28 7.97
N GLU A 32 0.12 -6.39 8.82
CA GLU A 32 -1.17 -5.74 8.61
C GLU A 32 -1.16 -4.92 7.32
N ILE A 33 -0.10 -4.16 7.05
CA ILE A 33 0.07 -3.43 5.78
C ILE A 33 0.00 -4.40 4.59
N ASP A 34 0.81 -5.46 4.59
CA ASP A 34 0.85 -6.43 3.49
C ASP A 34 -0.52 -7.09 3.27
N MET A 35 -1.22 -7.43 4.35
CA MET A 35 -2.56 -7.99 4.29
C MET A 35 -3.59 -7.02 3.75
N LEU A 36 -3.55 -5.75 4.18
CA LEU A 36 -4.47 -4.71 3.73
C LEU A 36 -4.27 -4.38 2.25
N LEU A 37 -3.02 -4.30 1.78
CA LEU A 37 -2.70 -4.07 0.36
C LEU A 37 -3.19 -5.23 -0.53
N ARG A 38 -2.96 -6.49 -0.10
CA ARG A 38 -3.53 -7.67 -0.79
C ARG A 38 -5.05 -7.64 -0.76
N GLY A 39 -5.63 -7.30 0.38
CA GLY A 39 -7.07 -7.19 0.57
C GLY A 39 -7.69 -6.17 -0.38
N LEU A 40 -7.13 -4.97 -0.46
CA LEU A 40 -7.55 -3.92 -1.40
C LEU A 40 -7.49 -4.41 -2.84
N ASP A 41 -6.36 -4.98 -3.28
CA ASP A 41 -6.22 -5.51 -4.63
C ASP A 41 -7.32 -6.53 -4.98
N ARG A 42 -7.58 -7.46 -4.04
CA ARG A 42 -8.57 -8.51 -4.24
C ARG A 42 -10.01 -8.02 -4.12
N PHE A 43 -10.27 -6.97 -3.36
CA PHE A 43 -11.61 -6.42 -3.15
C PHE A 43 -12.23 -5.85 -4.43
N PHE A 44 -11.41 -5.31 -5.34
CA PHE A 44 -11.88 -4.80 -6.63
C PHE A 44 -12.05 -5.88 -7.70
N ASN A 45 -11.64 -7.12 -7.44
CA ASN A 45 -11.93 -8.22 -8.34
C ASN A 45 -13.40 -8.63 -8.23
N LEU A 46 -14.13 -8.50 -9.34
CA LEU A 46 -15.55 -8.85 -9.41
C LEU A 46 -15.84 -10.30 -9.03
N ASP A 47 -14.92 -11.22 -9.30
CA ASP A 47 -15.09 -12.64 -8.94
C ASP A 47 -15.10 -12.87 -7.42
N ASN A 48 -14.60 -11.91 -6.65
CA ASN A 48 -14.57 -11.97 -5.18
C ASN A 48 -15.80 -11.29 -4.55
N LEU A 49 -16.67 -10.71 -5.35
CA LEU A 49 -17.88 -10.03 -4.89
C LEU A 49 -19.11 -10.92 -5.15
N PHE A 50 -20.08 -10.85 -4.25
CA PHE A 50 -21.28 -11.69 -4.32
C PHE A 50 -22.27 -11.13 -5.35
N PHE A 51 -22.29 -11.71 -6.55
CA PHE A 51 -23.27 -11.40 -7.60
C PHE A 51 -23.95 -12.66 -8.13
N THR A 52 -25.23 -12.56 -8.49
CA THR A 52 -25.98 -13.68 -9.09
C THR A 52 -25.80 -13.70 -10.61
N ASN A 53 -25.63 -12.53 -11.23
CA ASN A 53 -25.35 -12.37 -12.66
C ASN A 53 -24.57 -11.05 -12.93
N ARG A 54 -24.03 -10.90 -14.15
CA ARG A 54 -23.25 -9.70 -14.53
C ARG A 54 -24.09 -8.45 -14.78
N GLU A 55 -25.39 -8.59 -15.02
CA GLU A 55 -26.29 -7.46 -15.28
C GLU A 55 -26.54 -6.65 -13.99
N GLU A 56 -26.57 -7.33 -12.84
CA GLU A 56 -26.64 -6.72 -11.51
C GLU A 56 -25.50 -5.72 -11.26
N ILE A 57 -24.31 -5.96 -11.81
CA ILE A 57 -23.13 -5.10 -11.63
C ILE A 57 -23.37 -3.70 -12.21
N ILE A 58 -24.07 -3.61 -13.35
CA ILE A 58 -24.28 -2.32 -14.04
C ILE A 58 -25.25 -1.44 -13.26
N GLN A 59 -26.24 -2.05 -12.60
CA GLN A 59 -27.30 -1.32 -11.89
C GLN A 59 -26.98 -1.10 -10.41
N ARG A 60 -26.10 -1.89 -9.82
CA ARG A 60 -25.69 -1.77 -8.41
C ARG A 60 -25.08 -0.41 -8.11
N ASP A 61 -25.33 0.03 -6.88
CA ASP A 61 -24.62 1.14 -6.26
C ASP A 61 -23.44 0.61 -5.45
N PHE A 62 -22.25 1.16 -5.66
CA PHE A 62 -20.99 0.77 -5.01
C PHE A 62 -20.58 1.73 -3.88
N THR A 63 -21.51 2.56 -3.38
CA THR A 63 -21.24 3.53 -2.32
C THR A 63 -20.71 2.86 -1.04
N ASP A 64 -21.30 1.74 -0.62
CA ASP A 64 -20.88 1.01 0.58
C ASP A 64 -19.48 0.41 0.41
N GLU A 65 -19.21 -0.22 -0.74
CA GLU A 65 -17.90 -0.76 -1.08
C GLU A 65 -16.83 0.33 -1.11
N MET A 66 -17.15 1.52 -1.64
CA MET A 66 -16.24 2.66 -1.57
C MET A 66 -16.05 3.20 -0.16
N GLY A 67 -17.07 3.12 0.70
CA GLY A 67 -16.95 3.41 2.13
C GLY A 67 -15.93 2.51 2.81
N ILE A 68 -15.96 1.21 2.50
CA ILE A 68 -14.97 0.23 3.00
C ILE A 68 -13.57 0.59 2.50
N VAL A 69 -13.41 0.82 1.18
CA VAL A 69 -12.11 1.21 0.59
C VAL A 69 -11.55 2.44 1.28
N THR A 70 -12.37 3.46 1.52
CA THR A 70 -11.97 4.70 2.18
C THR A 70 -11.45 4.43 3.60
N GLN A 71 -12.10 3.55 4.36
CA GLN A 71 -11.65 3.17 5.70
C GLN A 71 -10.34 2.39 5.67
N LEU A 72 -10.17 1.48 4.71
CA LEU A 72 -8.94 0.71 4.54
C LEU A 72 -7.76 1.62 4.15
N LEU A 73 -7.97 2.60 3.26
CA LEU A 73 -6.97 3.59 2.90
C LEU A 73 -6.57 4.44 4.11
N LYS A 74 -7.52 4.90 4.93
CA LYS A 74 -7.23 5.60 6.19
C LYS A 74 -6.35 4.76 7.13
N ARG A 75 -6.66 3.46 7.27
CA ARG A 75 -5.88 2.55 8.10
C ARG A 75 -4.47 2.39 7.54
N LEU A 76 -4.31 2.17 6.23
CA LEU A 76 -3.01 2.08 5.58
C LEU A 76 -2.18 3.36 5.72
N SER A 77 -2.78 4.54 5.51
CA SER A 77 -2.11 5.83 5.73
C SER A 77 -1.61 5.95 7.18
N SER A 78 -2.41 5.53 8.16
CA SER A 78 -1.99 5.53 9.57
C SER A 78 -0.84 4.56 9.85
N LEU A 79 -0.88 3.33 9.33
CA LEU A 79 0.16 2.32 9.56
C LEU A 79 1.49 2.70 8.90
N THR A 80 1.42 3.13 7.63
CA THR A 80 2.60 3.57 6.87
C THR A 80 3.20 4.85 7.46
N GLY A 81 2.37 5.80 7.90
CA GLY A 81 2.81 6.99 8.64
C GLY A 81 3.58 6.64 9.92
N LYS A 82 3.06 5.71 10.74
CA LYS A 82 3.75 5.25 11.96
C LYS A 82 5.13 4.66 11.68
N LEU A 83 5.25 3.81 10.64
CA LEU A 83 6.55 3.24 10.25
C LEU A 83 7.52 4.33 9.79
N LEU A 84 7.05 5.32 9.04
CA LEU A 84 7.86 6.46 8.57
C LEU A 84 8.33 7.35 9.73
N GLU A 85 7.45 7.67 10.68
CA GLU A 85 7.78 8.47 11.87
C GLU A 85 8.89 7.83 12.71
N ASN A 86 8.90 6.49 12.78
CA ASN A 86 9.90 5.72 13.54
C ASN A 86 11.17 5.38 12.73
N SER A 87 11.30 5.90 11.50
CA SER A 87 12.43 5.63 10.61
C SER A 87 13.56 6.68 10.67
N GLY A 88 13.51 7.59 11.66
CA GLY A 88 14.51 8.63 11.90
C GLY A 88 14.02 10.04 11.51
N PRO A 89 14.80 11.08 11.81
CA PRO A 89 14.35 12.47 11.74
C PRO A 89 13.82 12.87 10.35
N GLY A 90 12.55 13.28 10.33
CA GLY A 90 12.04 14.52 9.73
C GLY A 90 11.97 14.73 8.21
N ASP A 91 12.75 14.03 7.40
CA ASP A 91 12.89 14.39 5.98
C ASP A 91 11.58 14.29 5.18
N HIS A 92 10.61 13.47 5.60
CA HIS A 92 9.35 13.30 4.85
C HIS A 92 8.45 14.53 4.87
N HIS A 93 8.34 15.21 6.02
CA HIS A 93 7.54 16.43 6.10
C HIS A 93 8.22 17.58 5.36
N PHE A 94 9.56 17.62 5.40
CA PHE A 94 10.35 18.58 4.63
C PHE A 94 10.26 18.30 3.12
N GLN A 95 10.38 17.04 2.71
CA GLN A 95 10.28 16.64 1.31
C GLN A 95 8.89 16.95 0.74
N ARG A 96 7.81 16.58 1.45
CA ARG A 96 6.44 16.94 1.07
C ARG A 96 6.22 18.46 1.02
N PHE A 97 6.79 19.20 1.98
CA PHE A 97 6.75 20.66 2.00
C PHE A 97 7.47 21.26 0.79
N VAL A 98 8.65 20.77 0.44
CA VAL A 98 9.40 21.23 -0.75
C VAL A 98 8.63 20.93 -2.03
N GLU A 99 8.08 19.72 -2.18
CA GLU A 99 7.32 19.27 -3.35
C GLU A 99 6.04 20.10 -3.60
N THR A 100 5.37 20.53 -2.52
CA THR A 100 4.06 21.20 -2.60
C THR A 100 4.10 22.72 -2.50
N GLN A 101 5.05 23.31 -1.77
CA GLN A 101 5.04 24.75 -1.45
C GLN A 101 6.21 25.54 -2.06
N VAL A 102 7.29 24.87 -2.49
CA VAL A 102 8.56 25.57 -2.81
C VAL A 102 9.12 25.22 -4.20
N ALA A 103 8.83 24.03 -4.72
CA ALA A 103 9.37 23.58 -5.99
C ALA A 103 8.70 24.24 -7.21
N ASP A 104 9.53 24.80 -8.09
CA ASP A 104 9.18 25.10 -9.49
C ASP A 104 8.87 23.79 -10.25
N ASP A 105 8.13 23.85 -11.36
CA ASP A 105 7.62 22.66 -12.04
C ASP A 105 8.75 21.69 -12.45
N LEU A 106 9.89 22.22 -12.91
CA LEU A 106 11.07 21.43 -13.24
C LEU A 106 11.66 20.70 -12.03
N VAL A 107 11.67 21.36 -10.86
CA VAL A 107 12.19 20.77 -9.61
C VAL A 107 11.23 19.70 -9.12
N ARG A 108 9.91 19.91 -9.27
CA ARG A 108 8.90 18.91 -8.95
C ARG A 108 9.07 17.65 -9.81
N ASP A 109 9.26 17.80 -11.12
CA ASP A 109 9.47 16.66 -12.02
C ASP A 109 10.73 15.86 -11.64
N MET A 110 11.84 16.54 -11.33
CA MET A 110 13.07 15.88 -10.86
C MET A 110 12.87 15.15 -9.52
N LEU A 111 12.11 15.73 -8.59
CA LEU A 111 11.81 15.09 -7.30
C LEU A 111 10.92 13.86 -7.45
N VAL A 112 9.93 13.92 -8.36
CA VAL A 112 9.09 12.77 -8.72
C VAL A 112 9.95 11.66 -9.34
N GLU A 113 10.77 11.98 -10.34
CA GLU A 113 11.65 11.02 -11.01
C GLU A 113 12.62 10.36 -10.02
N LYS A 114 13.22 11.16 -9.14
CA LYS A 114 14.10 10.66 -8.08
C LYS A 114 13.35 9.74 -7.10
N SER A 115 12.11 10.07 -6.75
CA SER A 115 11.29 9.26 -5.83
C SER A 115 10.87 7.94 -6.45
N LEU A 116 10.70 7.88 -7.78
CA LEU A 116 10.38 6.65 -8.51
C LEU A 116 11.52 5.62 -8.51
N ASN A 117 12.78 6.06 -8.35
CA ASN A 117 13.93 5.15 -8.28
C ASN A 117 13.88 4.21 -7.06
N GLN A 118 13.28 4.68 -5.95
CA GLN A 118 13.11 3.91 -4.71
C GLN A 118 14.42 3.21 -4.32
N ASP A 119 15.47 3.97 -4.01
CA ASP A 119 16.80 3.41 -3.69
C ASP A 119 16.82 2.72 -2.31
N THR A 120 15.86 3.06 -1.45
CA THR A 120 15.77 2.54 -0.08
C THR A 120 14.33 2.12 0.26
N PRO A 121 14.14 1.15 1.19
CA PRO A 121 12.82 0.80 1.70
C PRO A 121 12.08 2.02 2.26
N ARG A 122 12.78 2.93 2.95
CA ARG A 122 12.19 4.15 3.50
C ARG A 122 11.58 5.04 2.41
N GLN A 123 12.29 5.29 1.32
CA GLN A 123 11.77 6.08 0.18
C GLN A 123 10.58 5.38 -0.49
N SER A 124 10.65 4.06 -0.64
CA SER A 124 9.56 3.26 -1.20
C SER A 124 8.31 3.33 -0.32
N LEU A 125 8.45 3.25 1.01
CA LEU A 125 7.34 3.42 1.94
C LEU A 125 6.76 4.84 1.89
N TYR A 126 7.60 5.87 1.76
CA TYR A 126 7.15 7.25 1.60
C TYR A 126 6.31 7.41 0.33
N LEU A 127 6.79 6.90 -0.80
CA LEU A 127 6.06 6.93 -2.07
C LEU A 127 4.70 6.22 -1.96
N LEU A 128 4.66 5.05 -1.32
CA LEU A 128 3.40 4.33 -1.07
C LEU A 128 2.45 5.16 -0.20
N HIS A 129 2.95 5.69 0.92
CA HIS A 129 2.16 6.50 1.85
C HIS A 129 1.58 7.74 1.16
N ASP A 130 2.39 8.46 0.38
CA ASP A 130 1.95 9.66 -0.33
C ASP A 130 0.91 9.33 -1.41
N GLY A 131 1.18 8.32 -2.25
CA GLY A 131 0.24 7.83 -3.26
C GLY A 131 -1.09 7.38 -2.66
N LEU A 132 -1.07 6.56 -1.60
CA LEU A 132 -2.28 6.13 -0.90
C LEU A 132 -3.03 7.31 -0.26
N SER A 133 -2.33 8.34 0.23
CA SER A 133 -2.96 9.54 0.79
C SER A 133 -3.71 10.34 -0.28
N HIS A 134 -3.16 10.44 -1.50
CA HIS A 134 -3.85 11.08 -2.63
C HIS A 134 -5.10 10.29 -3.04
N VAL A 135 -4.97 8.96 -3.13
CA VAL A 135 -6.13 8.11 -3.42
C VAL A 135 -7.18 8.23 -2.32
N GLN A 136 -6.78 8.26 -1.04
CA GLN A 136 -7.69 8.44 0.08
C GLN A 136 -8.54 9.70 -0.10
N VAL A 137 -7.92 10.85 -0.38
CA VAL A 137 -8.64 12.12 -0.63
C VAL A 137 -9.64 11.98 -1.79
N LEU A 138 -9.25 11.34 -2.89
CA LEU A 138 -10.15 11.10 -4.02
C LEU A 138 -11.33 10.21 -3.64
N THR A 139 -11.08 9.10 -2.93
CA THR A 139 -12.12 8.16 -2.50
C THR A 139 -13.07 8.77 -1.48
N GLU A 140 -12.57 9.62 -0.57
CA GLU A 140 -13.39 10.39 0.36
C GLU A 140 -14.31 11.35 -0.40
N ALA A 141 -13.80 12.08 -1.38
CA ALA A 141 -14.61 12.99 -2.18
C ALA A 141 -15.69 12.25 -3.00
N LEU A 142 -15.36 11.07 -3.53
CA LEU A 142 -16.29 10.22 -4.26
C LEU A 142 -17.37 9.60 -3.35
N PHE A 143 -17.01 9.22 -2.13
CA PHE A 143 -17.94 8.65 -1.15
C PHE A 143 -19.08 9.60 -0.75
N HIS A 144 -18.87 10.92 -0.85
CA HIS A 144 -19.93 11.91 -0.60
C HIS A 144 -20.96 12.03 -1.74
N LYS A 145 -20.87 11.21 -2.79
CA LYS A 145 -21.87 11.17 -3.88
C LYS A 145 -23.03 10.26 -3.49
N GLU A 146 -24.23 10.57 -4.00
CA GLU A 146 -25.45 9.77 -3.74
C GLU A 146 -25.39 8.36 -4.34
N ARG A 147 -24.59 8.17 -5.38
CA ARG A 147 -24.44 6.87 -6.06
C ARG A 147 -23.08 6.76 -6.72
N ILE A 148 -22.46 5.59 -6.61
CA ILE A 148 -21.20 5.24 -7.27
C ILE A 148 -21.45 4.09 -8.26
N ALA A 149 -21.25 4.38 -9.54
CA ALA A 149 -21.35 3.38 -10.59
C ALA A 149 -20.11 2.47 -10.64
N TYR A 150 -20.29 1.26 -11.17
CA TYR A 150 -19.23 0.25 -11.26
C TYR A 150 -17.94 0.76 -11.94
N ASN A 151 -18.05 1.55 -13.00
CA ASN A 151 -16.88 2.08 -13.71
C ASN A 151 -16.02 3.00 -12.83
N VAL A 152 -16.63 3.79 -11.95
CA VAL A 152 -15.93 4.63 -10.97
C VAL A 152 -15.26 3.77 -9.91
N PHE A 153 -16.00 2.80 -9.36
CA PHE A 153 -15.46 1.83 -8.41
C PHE A 153 -14.25 1.08 -8.99
N LYS A 154 -14.38 0.55 -10.22
CA LYS A 154 -13.30 -0.12 -10.93
C LYS A 154 -12.10 0.80 -11.16
N ALA A 155 -12.33 2.03 -11.61
CA ALA A 155 -11.24 2.98 -11.85
C ALA A 155 -10.45 3.30 -10.57
N ALA A 156 -11.13 3.45 -9.42
CA ALA A 156 -10.46 3.61 -8.13
C ALA A 156 -9.58 2.40 -7.81
N GLY A 157 -10.08 1.18 -8.04
CA GLY A 157 -9.32 -0.05 -7.87
C GLY A 157 -8.08 -0.14 -8.75
N GLU A 158 -8.17 0.24 -10.02
CA GLU A 158 -7.03 0.26 -10.95
C GLU A 158 -5.95 1.27 -10.52
N ILE A 159 -6.35 2.43 -9.99
CA ILE A 159 -5.41 3.42 -9.44
C ILE A 159 -4.70 2.83 -8.21
N ILE A 160 -5.45 2.29 -7.25
CA ILE A 160 -4.90 1.66 -6.05
C ILE A 160 -3.91 0.54 -6.42
N ARG A 161 -4.31 -0.34 -7.34
CA ARG A 161 -3.47 -1.44 -7.80
C ARG A 161 -2.17 -0.94 -8.44
N ARG A 162 -2.22 0.15 -9.22
CA ARG A 162 -1.01 0.76 -9.80
C ARG A 162 -0.06 1.28 -8.72
N GLU A 163 -0.58 1.99 -7.72
CA GLU A 163 0.24 2.46 -6.59
C GLU A 163 0.95 1.31 -5.87
N ILE A 164 0.23 0.19 -5.66
CA ILE A 164 0.82 -1.02 -5.05
C ILE A 164 1.90 -1.63 -5.95
N LEU A 165 1.62 -1.75 -7.25
CA LEU A 165 2.55 -2.39 -8.21
C LEU A 165 3.80 -1.57 -8.49
N LEU A 166 3.70 -0.23 -8.45
CA LEU A 166 4.84 0.68 -8.61
C LEU A 166 5.79 0.61 -7.42
N ASN A 167 5.34 0.09 -6.28
CA ASN A 167 6.16 0.02 -5.10
C ASN A 167 7.20 -1.11 -5.19
N LYS A 168 8.48 -0.79 -4.98
CA LYS A 168 9.57 -1.75 -5.11
C LYS A 168 9.72 -2.66 -3.88
N TYR A 169 9.53 -2.13 -2.67
CA TYR A 169 9.79 -2.87 -1.43
C TYR A 169 8.52 -3.39 -0.76
N PHE A 170 7.41 -2.64 -0.82
CA PHE A 170 6.12 -2.92 -0.18
C PHE A 170 5.06 -3.31 -1.22
N ASN A 171 5.41 -4.24 -2.11
CA ASN A 171 4.50 -4.80 -3.09
C ASN A 171 4.21 -6.28 -2.77
N PRO A 172 3.17 -6.56 -1.98
CA PRO A 172 2.84 -7.92 -1.64
C PRO A 172 2.25 -8.71 -2.84
N LEU A 173 1.85 -8.06 -3.93
CA LEU A 173 1.27 -8.75 -5.09
C LEU A 173 2.30 -9.53 -5.91
N GLN A 174 3.58 -9.13 -5.83
CA GLN A 174 4.71 -9.85 -6.42
C GLN A 174 5.30 -10.89 -5.47
N GLN A 175 4.92 -10.87 -4.19
CA GLN A 175 5.38 -11.81 -3.18
C GLN A 175 4.45 -13.03 -3.17
N MET A 176 4.80 -14.05 -3.96
CA MET A 176 4.12 -15.36 -4.00
C MET A 176 4.77 -16.43 -3.10
N ALA A 177 5.86 -16.09 -2.39
CA ALA A 177 6.62 -17.05 -1.59
C ALA A 177 6.27 -17.00 -0.09
N PHE A 178 6.51 -18.14 0.57
CA PHE A 178 6.52 -18.28 2.03
C PHE A 178 7.34 -17.15 2.66
N SER A 179 6.75 -16.40 3.60
CA SER A 179 7.43 -15.34 4.34
C SER A 179 7.84 -15.88 5.71
N PRO A 180 9.13 -16.05 6.02
CA PRO A 180 9.59 -16.53 7.34
C PRO A 180 9.18 -15.63 8.51
N THR A 181 8.74 -14.41 8.22
CA THR A 181 8.18 -13.46 9.20
C THR A 181 6.75 -13.82 9.57
N TYR A 182 5.94 -14.32 8.63
CA TYR A 182 4.51 -14.57 8.81
C TYR A 182 4.16 -16.05 8.95
N ASP A 183 4.82 -16.91 8.19
CA ASP A 183 4.51 -18.34 8.08
C ASP A 183 5.22 -19.18 9.15
N ARG A 184 5.41 -18.61 10.35
CA ARG A 184 5.93 -19.36 11.51
C ARG A 184 4.82 -20.20 12.13
N ILE A 185 4.90 -21.52 11.95
CA ILE A 185 4.07 -22.47 12.70
C ILE A 185 4.50 -22.42 14.17
N HIS A 186 3.75 -21.69 15.00
CA HIS A 186 3.91 -21.72 16.45
C HIS A 186 3.29 -23.02 17.00
N ASN A 187 3.95 -24.15 16.76
CA ASN A 187 3.52 -25.42 17.36
C ASN A 187 3.96 -25.46 18.83
N ARG A 188 3.00 -25.32 19.76
CA ARG A 188 3.26 -25.39 21.20
C ARG A 188 3.69 -26.79 21.68
N ILE A 189 3.56 -27.85 20.86
CA ILE A 189 3.74 -29.25 21.29
C ILE A 189 5.15 -29.79 20.96
N ILE A 190 5.95 -29.11 20.13
CA ILE A 190 7.32 -29.54 19.83
C ILE A 190 8.29 -28.48 20.39
N ARG A 191 8.57 -28.58 21.68
CA ARG A 191 9.81 -28.11 22.29
C ARG A 191 10.46 -29.35 22.88
N ASP A 192 11.74 -29.53 22.60
CA ASP A 192 12.62 -30.67 22.95
C ASP A 192 12.71 -31.78 21.90
N ILE A 193 13.63 -31.57 20.95
CA ILE A 193 14.66 -32.56 20.61
C ILE A 193 16.00 -31.82 20.56
#